data_AF-A0A368A1J9-F1
#
_entry.id   AF-A0A368A1J9-F1
#
_cell.length_a   1.000
_cell.length_b   1.000
_cell.length_c   1.000
_cell.angle_alpha   90.00
_cell.angle_beta   90.00
_cell.angle_gamma   90.00
#
_symmetry.space_group_name_H-M   'P 1'
#
loop_
_entity.id
_entity.type
_entity.pdbx_description
1 polymer ?
#
loop_
_entity_poly.entity_id
_entity_poly.type
_entity_poly.pdbx_seq_one_letter_code
_entity_poly.pdbx_strand_id
1 'polypeptide(L)' 'MLAFLQSWQVHDELVFELPKEEIEETIPVVRKIMAEAATPAVQFAVPLKVSCKKLV' A
#
# COMPACT_ATOMS: atom_id res chain seq x y z
N MET A 1 0.70 -9.48 22.71
CA MET A 1 1.57 -8.29 22.58
C MET A 1 1.16 -7.58 21.31
N LEU A 2 0.08 -6.79 21.42
CA LEU A 2 -0.50 -6.00 20.34
C LEU A 2 0.26 -4.67 20.31
N ALA A 3 1.02 -4.44 19.26
CA ALA A 3 1.56 -3.11 18.96
C ALA A 3 1.07 -2.70 17.57
N PHE A 4 -0.20 -2.31 17.51
CA PHE A 4 -0.71 -1.47 16.42
C PHE A 4 -0.24 -0.04 16.68
N LEU A 5 0.99 0.30 16.28
CA LEU A 5 1.40 1.69 16.18
C LEU A 5 0.95 2.24 14.83
N GLN A 6 -0.35 2.50 14.74
CA GLN A 6 -0.99 3.45 13.84
C GLN A 6 -0.54 4.87 14.22
N SER A 7 0.71 5.21 13.92
CA SER A 7 1.23 6.56 14.12
C SER A 7 1.93 6.95 12.83
N TRP A 8 1.39 7.98 12.15
CA TRP A 8 1.81 8.54 10.86
C TRP A 8 1.21 7.85 9.63
N GLN A 9 -0.12 7.86 9.53
CA GLN A 9 -0.71 8.05 8.19
C GLN A 9 -0.31 9.46 7.71
N VAL A 10 0.69 9.54 6.84
CA VAL A 10 0.70 10.62 5.85
C VAL A 10 -0.43 10.25 4.88
N HIS A 11 -1.38 11.15 4.62
CA HIS A 11 -2.73 10.86 4.14
C HIS A 11 -2.89 10.06 2.81
N ASP A 12 -1.79 9.59 2.22
CA ASP A 12 -1.68 8.89 0.94
C ASP A 12 -0.57 7.80 0.88
N GLU A 13 0.19 7.56 1.96
CA GLU A 13 1.35 6.65 1.94
C GLU A 13 1.25 5.51 2.95
N LEU A 14 1.72 4.31 2.54
CA LEU A 14 1.87 3.13 3.39
C LEU A 14 3.33 2.65 3.34
N VAL A 15 3.92 2.41 4.51
CA VAL A 15 5.28 1.89 4.66
C VAL A 15 5.21 0.44 5.11
N PHE A 16 5.99 -0.42 4.46
CA PHE A 16 6.06 -1.85 4.75
C PHE A 16 7.51 -2.25 5.04
N GLU A 17 7.71 -3.09 6.05
CA GLU A 17 8.98 -3.74 6.35
C GLU A 17 8.89 -5.20 5.89
N LEU A 18 9.85 -5.66 5.10
CA LEU A 18 9.88 -7.02 4.56
C LEU A 18 11.33 -7.44 4.24
N PRO A 19 11.60 -8.77 4.16
CA PRO A 19 12.86 -9.29 3.66
C PRO A 19 13.21 -8.74 2.27
N LYS A 20 14.49 -8.53 2.00
CA LYS A 20 14.95 -7.88 0.77
C LYS A 20 14.57 -8.67 -0.49
N GLU A 21 14.53 -9.99 -0.34
CA GLU A 21 14.23 -10.95 -1.39
C GLU A 21 12.76 -10.88 -1.83
N GLU A 22 11.86 -10.47 -0.94
CA GLU A 22 10.41 -10.44 -1.17
C GLU A 22 9.93 -9.09 -1.76
N ILE A 23 10.82 -8.09 -1.88
CA ILE A 23 10.45 -6.72 -2.29
C ILE A 23 9.85 -6.68 -3.69
N GLU A 24 10.52 -7.28 -4.67
CA GLU A 24 10.06 -7.20 -6.06
C GLU A 24 8.72 -7.92 -6.26
N GLU A 25 8.50 -9.02 -5.51
CA GLU A 25 7.27 -9.81 -5.59
C GLU A 25 6.10 -9.14 -4.86
N THR A 26 6.39 -8.41 -3.78
CA THR A 26 5.37 -7.74 -2.96
C THR A 26 4.81 -6.48 -3.63
N ILE A 27 5.66 -5.71 -4.33
CA ILE A 27 5.27 -4.45 -5.00
C ILE A 27 4.02 -4.60 -5.90
N PRO A 28 3.93 -5.56 -6.84
CA PRO A 28 2.75 -5.69 -7.71
C PRO A 28 1.49 -6.04 -6.93
N VAL A 29 1.60 -6.83 -5.85
CA VAL A 29 0.46 -7.21 -5.00
C VAL A 29 -0.08 -6.00 -4.26
N VAL A 30 0.78 -5.27 -3.57
CA VAL A 30 0.40 -4.06 -2.81
C VAL A 30 -0.22 -3.02 -3.75
N ARG A 31 0.39 -2.80 -4.92
CA ARG A 31 -0.14 -1.87 -5.93
C ARG A 31 -1.56 -2.22 -6.35
N LYS A 32 -1.82 -3.50 -6.64
CA LYS A 32 -3.14 -3.97 -7.05
C LYS A 32 -4.17 -3.73 -5.94
N ILE A 33 -3.87 -4.23 -4.73
CA ILE A 33 -4.80 -4.15 -3.60
C ILE A 33 -5.11 -2.69 -3.25
N MET A 34 -4.10 -1.81 -3.23
CA MET A 34 -4.31 -0.39 -2.94
C MET A 34 -5.11 0.33 -4.02
N ALA A 35 -4.90 0.01 -5.30
CA ALA A 35 -5.67 0.62 -6.39
C ALA A 35 -7.15 0.19 -6.38
N GLU A 36 -7.43 -1.01 -5.88
CA GLU A 36 -8.77 -1.62 -5.83
C GLU A 36 -9.47 -1.42 -4.46
N ALA A 37 -8.81 -0.79 -3.48
CA ALA A 37 -9.19 -0.83 -2.06
C ALA A 37 -10.63 -0.36 -1.75
N ALA A 38 -11.18 0.57 -2.51
CA ALA A 38 -12.54 1.08 -2.30
C ALA A 38 -13.62 0.31 -3.08
N THR A 39 -13.22 -0.61 -3.96
CA THR A 39 -14.15 -1.36 -4.84
C THR A 39 -14.71 -2.58 -4.08
N PRO A 40 -16.01 -2.90 -4.24
CA PRO A 40 -17.02 -2.26 -5.08
C PRO A 40 -17.83 -1.17 -4.37
N ALA A 41 -17.55 -0.89 -3.08
CA ALA A 41 -18.35 0.01 -2.26
C ALA A 41 -18.36 1.45 -2.80
N VAL A 42 -17.25 1.92 -3.37
CA VAL A 42 -17.10 3.23 -3.99
C VAL A 42 -16.48 3.08 -5.37
N GLN A 43 -17.14 3.61 -6.39
CA GLN A 43 -16.59 3.73 -7.74
C GLN A 43 -16.08 5.15 -7.96
N PHE A 44 -14.77 5.29 -8.20
CA PHE A 44 -14.18 6.58 -8.52
C PHE A 44 -14.37 6.91 -10.00
N ALA A 45 -14.65 8.18 -10.30
CA ALA A 45 -14.70 8.68 -11.68
C ALA A 45 -13.33 8.66 -12.38
N VAL A 46 -12.25 8.63 -11.59
CA VAL A 46 -10.87 8.52 -12.05
C VAL A 46 -10.18 7.34 -11.36
N PRO A 47 -9.31 6.57 -12.05
CA PRO A 47 -8.60 5.46 -11.43
C PRO A 47 -7.65 5.93 -10.31
N LEU A 48 -7.59 5.18 -9.21
CA LEU A 48 -6.57 5.38 -8.19
C LEU A 48 -5.21 4.90 -8.70
N LYS A 49 -4.19 5.77 -8.62
CA LYS A 49 -2.82 5.47 -9.02
C LYS A 49 -1.96 5.28 -7.80
N VAL A 50 -1.26 4.15 -7.73
CA VAL A 50 -0.37 3.79 -6.61
C VAL A 50 1.08 3.75 -7.09
N SER A 51 1.94 4.51 -6.42
CA SER A 51 3.39 4.51 -6.63
C SER A 51 4.06 3.71 -5.50
N CYS A 52 5.12 2.97 -5.82
CA CYS A 52 5.89 2.24 -4.82
C CYS A 52 7.34 2.71 -4.90
N LYS A 53 7.90 3.12 -3.76
CA LYS A 53 9.29 3.55 -3.63
C LYS A 53 10.00 2.63 -2.66
N LYS A 54 11.16 2.12 -3.06
CA LYS A 54 12.05 1.38 -2.16
C LYS A 54 12.75 2.41 -1.27
N LEU A 55 12.59 2.24 0.03
CA LEU A 55 13.38 2.95 1.03
C LEU A 55 14.58 2.04 1.31
N VAL A 56 15.76 2.53 0.97
CA VAL A 56 17.05 1.85 1.23
C VAL A 56 17.50 2.12 2.65
#